data_AF-A0A9P5TEV6-F1
#
_entry.id   AF-A0A9P5TEV6-F1
#
_cell.length_a   1.000
_cell.length_b   1.000
_cell.length_c   1.000
_cell.angle_alpha   90.00
_cell.angle_beta   90.00
_cell.angle_gamma   90.00
#
_symmetry.space_group_name_H-M   'P 1'
#
loop_
_entity.id
_entity.type
_entity.pdbx_description
1 polymer ?
#
loop_
_entity_poly.entity_id
_entity_poly.type
_entity_poly.pdbx_seq_one_letter_code
_entity_poly.pdbx_strand_id
1 'polypeptide(L)'
;LVSRSAEHVFAADDFNMFEHHSFEFLHTNRRGRIALMSGGIMWRLAMQHVSWSSILNGPSGWSPNCAEFLLAKDLKTGLEYMDDDLTETEVEQLCGIYHCLTGNGDQIAKRSWFPLPDTFDGSGYDYGEWTEFSENWFR
;
A
#
# COMPACT_ATOMS: atom_id res chain seq x y z
N LEU A 1 11.74 -1.08 -11.49
CA LEU A 1 10.92 -2.30 -11.36
C LEU A 1 11.79 -3.51 -11.63
N VAL A 2 11.97 -4.39 -10.64
CA VAL A 2 12.73 -5.63 -10.79
C VAL A 2 11.77 -6.68 -11.35
N SER A 3 11.97 -7.09 -12.59
CA SER A 3 11.19 -8.16 -13.22
C SER A 3 11.75 -9.53 -12.85
N ARG A 4 10.89 -10.48 -12.48
CA ARG A 4 11.26 -11.90 -12.24
C ARG A 4 10.91 -12.75 -13.47
N SER A 5 11.63 -13.85 -13.70
CA SER A 5 11.30 -14.78 -14.79
C SER A 5 10.04 -15.59 -14.47
N ALA A 6 9.50 -16.29 -15.48
CA ALA A 6 8.30 -17.13 -15.32
C ALA A 6 8.52 -18.30 -14.36
N GLU A 7 9.76 -18.79 -14.30
CA GLU A 7 10.21 -19.93 -13.50
C GLU A 7 10.69 -19.52 -12.11
N HIS A 8 10.64 -18.23 -11.75
CA HIS A 8 11.09 -17.77 -10.43
C HIS A 8 10.25 -18.41 -9.32
N VAL A 9 10.93 -19.13 -8.42
CA VAL A 9 10.34 -19.72 -7.23
C VAL A 9 10.56 -18.75 -6.08
N PHE A 10 9.46 -18.22 -5.54
CA PHE A 10 9.51 -17.32 -4.39
C PHE A 10 9.93 -18.09 -3.14
N ALA A 11 11.00 -17.62 -2.51
CA ALA A 11 11.57 -18.22 -1.32
C ALA A 11 11.49 -17.28 -0.11
N ALA A 12 11.86 -17.79 1.06
CA ALA A 12 11.92 -17.00 2.29
C ALA A 12 12.76 -15.73 2.14
N ASP A 13 13.85 -15.78 1.36
CA ASP A 13 14.69 -14.60 1.13
C ASP A 13 13.98 -13.51 0.33
N ASP A 14 13.09 -13.85 -0.62
CA ASP A 14 12.28 -12.85 -1.32
C ASP A 14 11.31 -12.17 -0.36
N PHE A 15 10.70 -12.94 0.55
CA PHE A 15 9.81 -12.40 1.58
C PHE A 15 10.56 -11.50 2.56
N ASN A 16 11.71 -11.93 3.07
CA ASN A 16 12.55 -11.12 3.97
C ASN A 16 12.99 -9.80 3.31
N MET A 17 13.35 -9.85 2.02
CA MET A 17 13.69 -8.65 1.25
C MET A 17 12.50 -7.72 1.09
N PHE A 18 11.32 -8.26 0.80
CA PHE A 18 10.07 -7.49 0.76
C PHE A 18 9.80 -6.82 2.12
N GLU A 19 9.81 -7.58 3.21
CA GLU A 19 9.54 -7.04 4.56
C GLU A 19 10.51 -5.92 4.89
N HIS A 20 11.79 -6.09 4.59
CA HIS A 20 12.79 -5.04 4.83
C HIS A 20 12.48 -3.76 4.05
N HIS A 21 12.13 -3.86 2.75
CA HIS A 21 11.79 -2.68 1.94
C HIS A 21 10.47 -2.02 2.35
N SER A 22 9.48 -2.79 2.75
CA SER A 22 8.21 -2.28 3.27
C SER A 22 8.42 -1.56 4.61
N PHE A 23 9.19 -2.17 5.50
CA PHE A 23 9.58 -1.58 6.79
C PHE A 23 10.34 -0.27 6.62
N GLU A 24 11.38 -0.25 5.78
CA GLU A 24 12.18 0.95 5.51
C GLU A 24 11.30 2.08 4.95
N PHE A 25 10.39 1.76 4.03
CA PHE A 25 9.44 2.74 3.51
C PHE A 25 8.58 3.33 4.62
N LEU A 26 7.93 2.48 5.44
CA LEU A 26 7.00 2.91 6.49
C LEU A 26 7.69 3.76 7.56
N HIS A 27 8.98 3.51 7.84
CA HIS A 27 9.75 4.24 8.85
C HIS A 27 10.34 5.55 8.35
N THR A 28 10.80 5.58 7.10
CA THR A 28 11.60 6.71 6.58
C THR A 28 10.77 7.68 5.74
N ASN A 29 9.71 7.20 5.09
CA ASN A 29 8.87 8.03 4.23
C ASN A 29 7.73 8.66 5.03
N ARG A 30 7.53 9.98 4.88
CA ARG A 30 6.42 10.71 5.51
C ARG A 30 5.04 10.18 5.10
N ARG A 31 4.94 9.56 3.93
CA ARG A 31 3.71 8.91 3.43
C ARG A 31 3.39 7.59 4.12
N GLY A 32 4.26 7.05 4.99
CA GLY A 32 3.90 5.93 5.85
C GLY A 32 2.65 6.20 6.71
N ARG A 33 2.42 7.47 7.09
CA ARG A 33 1.20 7.88 7.79
C ARG A 33 -0.06 7.70 6.93
N ILE A 34 0.04 7.85 5.61
CA ILE A 34 -1.10 7.69 4.69
C ILE A 34 -1.53 6.22 4.70
N ALA A 35 -0.57 5.28 4.61
CA ALA A 35 -0.87 3.86 4.76
C ALA A 35 -1.60 3.57 6.08
N LEU A 36 -1.18 4.20 7.18
CA LEU A 36 -1.86 4.12 8.48
C LEU A 36 -3.26 4.78 8.48
N MET A 37 -3.56 5.71 7.59
CA MET A 37 -4.87 6.37 7.49
C MET A 37 -5.82 5.67 6.52
N SER A 38 -5.31 4.89 5.55
CA SER A 38 -6.08 4.30 4.44
C SER A 38 -7.08 3.20 4.85
N GLY A 39 -7.07 2.72 6.09
CA GLY A 39 -7.86 1.55 6.48
C GLY A 39 -7.42 0.26 5.76
N GLY A 40 -8.20 -0.81 5.92
CA GLY A 40 -7.99 -2.08 5.21
C GLY A 40 -6.58 -2.64 5.33
N ILE A 41 -6.07 -3.21 4.22
CA ILE A 41 -4.76 -3.87 4.17
C ILE A 41 -3.59 -2.89 4.38
N MET A 42 -3.69 -1.66 3.86
CA MET A 42 -2.65 -0.64 4.03
C MET A 42 -2.49 -0.25 5.49
N TRP A 43 -3.61 -0.03 6.19
CA TRP A 43 -3.60 0.24 7.63
C TRP A 43 -2.94 -0.91 8.39
N ARG A 44 -3.31 -2.15 8.06
CA ARG A 44 -2.77 -3.30 8.79
C ARG A 44 -1.27 -3.45 8.61
N LEU A 45 -0.77 -3.24 7.39
CA LEU A 45 0.65 -3.25 7.08
C LEU A 45 1.40 -2.11 7.80
N ALA A 46 0.78 -0.94 7.94
CA ALA A 46 1.40 0.21 8.60
C ALA A 46 1.32 0.20 10.13
N MET A 47 0.28 -0.40 10.72
CA MET A 47 -0.10 -0.24 12.13
C MET A 47 1.03 -0.56 13.13
N GLN A 48 1.89 -1.53 12.82
CA GLN A 48 2.97 -1.95 13.72
C GLN A 48 4.28 -1.19 13.51
N HIS A 49 4.35 -0.36 12.48
CA HIS A 49 5.57 0.28 12.01
C HIS A 49 5.50 1.81 12.03
N VAL A 50 4.30 2.38 11.97
CA VAL A 50 4.10 3.82 11.90
C VAL A 50 3.53 4.34 13.22
N SER A 51 4.15 5.39 13.77
CA SER A 51 3.64 6.03 14.99
C SER A 51 2.31 6.73 14.73
N TRP A 52 1.31 6.49 15.57
CA TRP A 52 0.02 7.19 15.54
C TRP A 52 0.15 8.72 15.63
N SER A 53 1.17 9.22 16.33
CA SER A 53 1.42 10.67 16.40
C SER A 53 1.74 11.29 15.03
N SER A 54 2.23 10.49 14.07
CA SER A 54 2.61 10.99 12.74
C SER A 54 1.40 11.44 11.89
N ILE A 55 0.20 10.92 12.17
CA ILE A 55 -1.04 11.28 11.48
C ILE A 55 -1.37 12.77 11.66
N LEU A 56 -0.97 13.36 12.80
CA LEU A 56 -1.25 14.75 13.13
C LEU A 56 -0.33 15.75 12.41
N ASN A 57 0.70 15.29 11.69
CA ASN A 57 1.68 16.16 11.03
C ASN A 57 1.12 16.86 9.78
N GLY A 58 -0.06 16.46 9.29
CA GLY A 58 -0.67 17.00 8.07
C GLY A 58 0.11 16.64 6.79
N PRO A 59 -0.34 17.16 5.63
CA PRO A 59 0.32 16.96 4.35
C PRO A 59 1.77 17.45 4.36
N SER A 60 2.66 16.62 3.83
CA SER A 60 4.08 16.90 3.73
C SER A 60 4.42 17.84 2.57
N GLY A 61 3.53 17.93 1.57
CA GLY A 61 3.75 18.74 0.37
C GLY A 61 4.94 18.26 -0.47
N TRP A 62 5.26 16.96 -0.36
CA TRP A 62 6.47 16.38 -0.94
C TRP A 62 6.46 16.38 -2.49
N SER A 63 5.29 16.18 -3.08
CA SER A 63 5.17 16.06 -4.53
C SER A 63 4.76 17.39 -5.17
N PRO A 64 5.41 17.82 -6.27
CA PRO A 64 4.89 18.89 -7.10
C PRO A 64 3.72 18.43 -7.99
N ASN A 65 3.43 17.12 -8.03
CA ASN A 65 2.36 16.54 -8.82
C ASN A 65 1.05 16.52 -8.04
N CYS A 66 0.08 17.34 -8.46
CA CYS A 66 -1.24 17.40 -7.84
C CYS A 66 -1.99 16.04 -7.83
N ALA A 67 -1.63 15.11 -8.72
CA ALA A 67 -2.23 13.78 -8.77
C ALA A 67 -1.77 12.84 -7.65
N GLU A 68 -0.76 13.24 -6.85
CA GLU A 68 -0.27 12.48 -5.69
C GLU A 68 -0.87 12.98 -4.36
N PHE A 69 -1.96 13.73 -4.45
CA PHE A 69 -2.70 14.22 -3.31
C PHE A 69 -4.13 13.71 -3.35
N LEU A 70 -4.66 13.40 -2.17
CA LEU A 70 -6.07 13.15 -1.96
C LEU A 70 -6.77 14.50 -1.83
N LEU A 71 -7.76 14.75 -2.70
CA LEU A 71 -8.58 15.96 -2.67
C LEU A 71 -10.01 15.62 -2.27
N ALA A 72 -10.48 16.23 -1.19
CA ALA A 72 -11.87 16.15 -0.76
C ALA A 72 -12.52 17.53 -0.85
N LYS A 73 -13.69 17.61 -1.50
CA LYS A 73 -14.44 18.86 -1.65
C LYS A 73 -15.73 18.82 -0.86
N ASP A 74 -15.91 19.79 0.04
CA ASP A 74 -17.19 20.01 0.68
C ASP A 74 -18.16 20.65 -0.33
N LEU A 75 -19.20 19.90 -0.70
CA LEU A 75 -20.20 20.32 -1.68
C LEU A 75 -21.06 21.51 -1.20
N LYS A 76 -21.14 21.77 0.12
CA LYS A 76 -21.94 22.87 0.67
C LYS A 76 -21.17 24.17 0.71
N THR A 77 -19.94 24.13 1.21
CA THR A 77 -19.11 25.33 1.40
C THR A 77 -18.21 25.62 0.19
N GLY A 78 -17.96 24.61 -0.65
CA GLY A 78 -17.00 24.67 -1.74
C GLY A 78 -15.54 24.58 -1.28
N LEU A 79 -15.29 24.35 0.02
CA LEU A 79 -13.93 24.20 0.55
C LEU A 79 -13.30 22.90 0.05
N GLU A 80 -12.01 22.99 -0.28
CA GLU A 80 -11.19 21.86 -0.70
C GLU A 80 -10.19 21.54 0.40
N TYR A 81 -10.17 20.27 0.79
CA TYR A 81 -9.24 19.68 1.74
C TYR A 81 -8.27 18.81 0.95
N MET A 82 -7.00 18.89 1.33
CA MET A 82 -5.93 18.17 0.66
C MET A 82 -5.10 17.42 1.69
N ASP A 83 -4.79 16.16 1.40
CA ASP A 83 -3.75 15.42 2.08
C ASP A 83 -2.82 14.73 1.06
N ASP A 84 -1.65 14.27 1.49
CA ASP A 84 -0.80 13.41 0.63
C ASP A 84 -1.55 12.11 0.32
N ASP A 85 -1.22 11.46 -0.81
CA ASP A 85 -1.69 10.10 -1.13
C ASP A 85 -0.52 9.15 -1.42
N LEU A 86 -0.76 7.85 -1.30
CA LEU A 86 0.17 6.83 -1.76
C LEU A 86 0.10 6.71 -3.27
N THR A 87 1.26 6.69 -3.93
CA THR A 87 1.33 6.38 -5.36
C THR A 87 1.06 4.90 -5.60
N GLU A 88 0.62 4.53 -6.81
CA GLU A 88 0.44 3.13 -7.21
C GLU A 88 1.69 2.30 -6.92
N THR A 89 2.88 2.83 -7.24
CA THR A 89 4.16 2.14 -6.98
C THR A 89 4.43 1.92 -5.49
N GLU A 90 4.03 2.84 -4.62
CA GLU A 90 4.19 2.68 -3.17
C GLU A 90 3.21 1.65 -2.62
N VAL A 91 1.97 1.65 -3.10
CA VAL A 91 0.99 0.60 -2.78
C VAL A 91 1.50 -0.76 -3.24
N GLU A 92 2.02 -0.86 -4.46
CA GLU A 92 2.63 -2.08 -5.00
C GLU A 92 3.81 -2.54 -4.14
N GLN A 93 4.68 -1.62 -3.71
CA GLN A 93 5.80 -1.92 -2.83
C GLN A 93 5.33 -2.43 -1.46
N LEU A 94 4.34 -1.79 -0.84
CA LEU A 94 3.78 -2.19 0.46
C LEU A 94 3.08 -3.56 0.39
N CYS A 95 2.43 -3.87 -0.73
CA CYS A 95 1.81 -5.18 -0.96
C CYS A 95 2.82 -6.28 -1.39
N GLY A 96 4.06 -5.89 -1.66
CA GLY A 96 5.12 -6.80 -2.10
C GLY A 96 4.90 -7.32 -3.53
N ILE A 97 4.54 -6.45 -4.47
CA ILE A 97 4.33 -6.82 -5.86
C ILE A 97 5.64 -7.11 -6.60
N TYR A 98 5.61 -8.20 -7.36
CA TYR A 98 6.59 -8.60 -8.34
C TYR A 98 5.94 -8.69 -9.71
N HIS A 99 6.61 -8.10 -10.70
CA HIS A 99 6.24 -8.23 -12.10
C HIS A 99 6.98 -9.43 -12.69
N CYS A 100 6.25 -10.53 -12.86
CA CYS A 100 6.78 -11.77 -13.38
C CYS A 100 6.48 -11.87 -14.88
N LEU A 101 7.51 -12.12 -15.69
CA LEU A 101 7.30 -12.54 -17.08
C LEU A 101 6.54 -13.86 -17.09
N THR A 102 5.64 -14.04 -18.05
CA THR A 102 4.85 -15.29 -18.17
C THR A 102 5.43 -16.29 -19.17
N GLY A 103 6.41 -15.87 -19.96
CA GLY A 103 6.93 -16.64 -21.09
C GLY A 103 6.11 -16.51 -22.38
N ASN A 104 4.96 -15.82 -22.33
CA ASN A 104 4.09 -15.57 -23.49
C ASN A 104 4.26 -14.14 -24.01
N GLY A 105 5.35 -13.90 -24.75
CA GLY A 105 5.67 -12.57 -25.29
C GLY A 105 5.89 -11.55 -24.16
N ASP A 106 5.30 -10.35 -24.31
CA ASP A 106 5.43 -9.24 -23.34
C ASP A 106 4.42 -9.32 -22.18
N GLN A 107 3.71 -10.44 -22.02
CA GLN A 107 2.73 -10.60 -20.95
C GLN A 107 3.41 -10.71 -19.57
N ILE A 108 2.99 -9.83 -18.65
CA ILE A 108 3.43 -9.78 -17.26
C ILE A 108 2.30 -10.22 -16.33
N ALA A 109 2.61 -11.07 -15.37
CA ALA A 109 1.76 -11.38 -14.23
C ALA A 109 2.24 -10.59 -13.00
N LYS A 110 1.31 -9.90 -12.31
CA LYS A 110 1.58 -9.30 -11.00
C LYS A 110 1.36 -10.39 -9.93
N ARG A 111 2.39 -10.66 -9.11
CA ARG A 111 2.30 -11.53 -7.94
C ARG A 111 2.61 -10.71 -6.69
N SER A 112 1.92 -10.95 -5.59
CA SER A 112 2.09 -10.16 -4.36
C SER A 112 2.05 -11.02 -3.11
N TRP A 113 2.64 -10.51 -2.02
CA TRP A 113 2.55 -11.14 -0.70
C TRP A 113 1.23 -10.81 -0.01
N PHE A 114 0.75 -9.58 -0.19
CA PHE A 114 -0.55 -9.11 0.28
C PHE A 114 -1.42 -8.67 -0.91
N PRO A 115 -2.76 -8.75 -0.80
CA PRO A 115 -3.63 -8.22 -1.84
C PRO A 115 -3.49 -6.71 -1.95
N LEU A 116 -3.59 -6.21 -3.18
CA LEU A 116 -3.78 -4.77 -3.43
C LEU A 116 -5.08 -4.28 -2.78
N PRO A 117 -5.19 -2.98 -2.43
CA PRO A 117 -6.43 -2.40 -1.90
C PRO A 117 -7.66 -2.75 -2.75
N ASP A 118 -7.59 -2.52 -4.06
CA ASP A 118 -8.70 -2.84 -4.98
C ASP A 118 -9.06 -4.33 -5.05
N THR A 119 -8.14 -5.23 -4.67
CA THR A 119 -8.39 -6.68 -4.59
C THR A 119 -8.94 -7.07 -3.22
N PHE A 120 -8.56 -6.34 -2.17
CA PHE A 120 -9.05 -6.54 -0.81
C PHE A 120 -10.48 -6.00 -0.67
N ASP A 121 -10.75 -4.84 -1.25
CA ASP A 121 -12.08 -4.23 -1.31
C ASP A 121 -13.01 -5.09 -2.18
N GLY A 122 -14.17 -5.45 -1.65
CA GLY A 122 -15.10 -6.39 -2.26
C GLY A 122 -14.70 -7.87 -2.14
N SER A 123 -13.62 -8.22 -1.41
CA SER A 123 -13.23 -9.61 -1.18
C SER A 123 -14.15 -10.34 -0.19
N GLY A 124 -15.00 -9.62 0.54
CA GLY A 124 -15.77 -10.14 1.66
C GLY A 124 -14.98 -10.16 2.98
N TYR A 125 -13.75 -9.67 3.00
CA TYR A 125 -12.99 -9.35 4.22
C TYR A 125 -12.97 -7.84 4.55
N ASP A 126 -13.63 -7.03 3.72
CA ASP A 126 -13.77 -5.57 3.77
C ASP A 126 -15.00 -5.13 4.55
N TYR A 127 -15.12 -5.57 5.81
CA TYR A 127 -16.29 -5.31 6.67
C TYR A 127 -16.47 -3.84 7.12
N GLY A 128 -15.76 -2.89 6.51
CA GLY A 128 -15.70 -1.48 6.92
C GLY A 128 -14.82 -1.21 8.16
N GLU A 129 -14.42 -2.26 8.87
CA GLU A 129 -13.44 -2.23 9.96
C GLU A 129 -12.52 -3.45 9.90
N TRP A 130 -11.35 -3.38 10.56
CA TRP A 130 -10.47 -4.54 10.66
C TRP A 130 -10.96 -5.50 11.74
N THR A 131 -11.61 -6.58 11.32
CA THR A 131 -12.23 -7.56 12.21
C THR A 131 -11.25 -8.65 12.65
N GLU A 132 -11.66 -9.49 13.62
CA GLU A 132 -10.93 -10.71 13.99
C GLU A 132 -10.77 -11.68 12.81
N PHE A 133 -11.76 -11.75 11.90
CA PHE A 133 -11.66 -12.55 10.68
C PHE A 133 -10.55 -12.03 9.75
N SER A 134 -10.46 -10.72 9.58
CA SER A 134 -9.40 -10.06 8.80
C SER A 134 -8.02 -10.34 9.41
N GLU A 135 -7.90 -10.25 10.74
CA GLU A 135 -6.66 -10.55 11.45
C GLU A 135 -6.26 -12.04 11.34
N ASN A 136 -7.23 -12.96 11.41
CA ASN A 136 -6.96 -14.39 11.27
C ASN A 136 -6.52 -14.78 9.85
N TRP A 137 -7.00 -14.08 8.82
CA TRP A 137 -6.53 -14.28 7.44
C TRP A 137 -5.14 -13.67 7.20
N PHE A 138 -4.81 -12.58 7.89
CA PHE A 138 -3.53 -11.87 7.71
C PHE A 138 -2.32 -12.59 8.32
N ARG A 139 -2.53 -13.37 9.39
CA ARG A 139 -1.47 -14.12 10.11
C ARG A 139 -1.08 -15.41 9.40
#